data_AF-F8ILC4-F1
#
_entry.id   AF-F8ILC4-F1
#
_cell.length_a   1.000
_cell.length_b   1.000
_cell.length_c   1.000
_cell.angle_alpha   90.00
_cell.angle_beta   90.00
_cell.angle_gamma   90.00
#
_symmetry.space_group_name_H-M   'P 1'
#
loop_
_entity.id
_entity.type
_entity.pdbx_description
1 polymer ?
#
loop_
_entity_poly.entity_id
_entity_poly.type
_entity_poly.pdbx_seq_one_letter_code
_entity_poly.pdbx_strand_id
1 'polypeptide(L)'
;MMEPNNPGQLNPDWVECLMGLPIGWTDIDVENDRLRSVPWPAGFGQEQFEWEPPRTATKRRHRVARLKALGNGVVPAQIAPVFAELVRLEHESHRGQ
;
A
#
# COMPACT_ATOMS: atom_id res chain seq x y z
N MET A 1 34.36 4.23 -12.89
CA MET A 1 34.49 4.08 -11.43
C MET A 1 33.15 3.56 -10.94
N MET A 2 33.08 2.29 -10.51
CA MET A 2 31.83 1.69 -9.99
C MET A 2 31.61 2.24 -8.58
N GLU A 3 30.56 3.04 -8.39
CA GLU A 3 30.19 3.57 -7.08
C GLU A 3 29.80 2.42 -6.14
N PRO A 4 30.22 2.44 -4.86
CA PRO A 4 29.96 1.34 -3.94
C PRO A 4 28.46 1.20 -3.69
N ASN A 5 27.96 -0.02 -3.88
CA ASN A 5 26.85 -0.66 -3.17
C ASN A 5 25.90 0.32 -2.42
N ASN A 6 25.06 1.04 -3.14
CA ASN A 6 23.95 1.79 -2.54
C ASN A 6 22.76 0.83 -2.43
N PRO A 7 22.53 0.18 -1.26
CA PRO A 7 21.35 -0.64 -1.09
C PRO A 7 20.16 0.31 -1.26
N GLY A 8 19.36 0.12 -2.30
CA GLY A 8 18.27 1.05 -2.64
C GLY A 8 17.42 1.44 -1.42
N GLN A 9 16.69 2.54 -1.52
CA GLN A 9 15.85 2.99 -0.42
C GLN A 9 14.50 2.26 -0.42
N LEU A 10 13.77 2.26 0.69
CA LEU A 10 12.43 1.66 0.79
C LEU A 10 11.55 2.08 -0.41
N ASN A 11 11.02 1.10 -1.12
CA ASN A 11 10.22 1.30 -2.32
C ASN A 11 8.73 1.56 -1.94
N PRO A 12 8.15 2.74 -2.26
CA PRO A 12 6.75 3.02 -1.97
C PRO A 12 5.79 2.04 -2.67
N ASP A 13 6.13 1.55 -3.86
CA ASP A 13 5.31 0.56 -4.58
C ASP A 13 5.18 -0.75 -3.78
N TRP A 14 6.25 -1.17 -3.10
CA TRP A 14 6.22 -2.34 -2.23
C TRP A 14 5.41 -2.07 -0.95
N VAL A 15 5.46 -0.84 -0.42
CA VAL A 15 4.65 -0.46 0.75
C VAL A 15 3.16 -0.40 0.40
N GLU A 16 2.77 0.03 -0.81
CA GLU A 16 1.38 -0.07 -1.29
C GLU A 16 0.90 -1.53 -1.28
N CYS A 17 1.71 -2.43 -1.85
CA CYS A 17 1.46 -3.87 -1.81
C CYS A 17 1.33 -4.40 -0.37
N LEU A 18 2.23 -3.99 0.54
CA LEU A 18 2.17 -4.34 1.97
C LEU A 18 0.91 -3.83 2.67
N MET A 19 0.37 -2.67 2.25
CA MET A 19 -0.87 -2.12 2.79
C MET A 19 -2.12 -2.71 2.13
N GLY A 20 -1.98 -3.57 1.13
CA GLY A 20 -3.10 -4.09 0.34
C GLY A 20 -3.72 -3.04 -0.59
N LEU A 21 -2.99 -1.97 -0.91
CA LEU A 21 -3.38 -0.96 -1.89
C LEU A 21 -2.90 -1.35 -3.29
N PRO A 22 -3.59 -0.93 -4.37
CA PRO A 22 -3.07 -1.10 -5.72
C PRO A 22 -1.70 -0.44 -5.88
N ILE A 23 -0.79 -1.11 -6.59
CA ILE A 23 0.51 -0.54 -6.93
C ILE A 23 0.27 0.69 -7.84
N GLY A 24 0.86 1.82 -7.49
CA GLY A 24 0.68 3.12 -8.12
C GLY A 24 -0.33 4.03 -7.42
N TRP A 25 -1.09 3.52 -6.43
CA TRP A 25 -2.21 4.26 -5.80
C TRP A 25 -1.82 5.62 -5.21
N THR A 26 -0.62 5.73 -4.66
CA THR A 26 -0.13 6.98 -4.05
C THR A 26 0.70 7.84 -5.02
N ASP A 27 0.96 7.35 -6.23
CA ASP A 27 1.67 8.11 -7.25
C ASP A 27 0.69 8.96 -8.05
N ILE A 28 0.69 10.27 -7.78
CA ILE A 28 -0.20 11.24 -8.41
C ILE A 28 0.00 11.37 -9.93
N ASP A 29 1.11 10.84 -10.47
CA ASP A 29 1.39 10.84 -11.90
C ASP A 29 0.89 9.55 -12.60
N VAL A 30 0.30 8.60 -11.87
CA VAL A 30 -0.18 7.31 -12.39
C VAL A 30 -1.69 7.36 -12.58
N GLU A 31 -2.13 7.08 -13.80
CA GLU A 31 -3.55 6.98 -14.15
C GLU A 31 -4.21 5.73 -13.54
N ASN A 32 -5.51 5.82 -13.25
CA ASN A 32 -6.27 4.76 -12.58
C ASN A 32 -6.28 3.42 -13.35
N ASP A 33 -6.25 3.45 -14.68
CA ASP A 33 -6.22 2.26 -15.53
C ASP A 33 -4.87 1.51 -15.49
N ARG A 34 -3.83 2.14 -14.96
CA ARG A 34 -2.48 1.57 -14.78
C ARG A 34 -2.24 1.01 -13.39
N LEU A 35 -3.19 1.20 -12.47
CA LEU A 35 -3.11 0.64 -11.12
C LEU A 35 -3.13 -0.88 -11.18
N ARG A 36 -2.25 -1.51 -10.40
CA ARG A 36 -2.18 -2.98 -10.34
C ARG A 36 -2.53 -3.49 -8.96
N SER A 37 -3.67 -4.14 -8.83
CA SER A 37 -3.99 -4.94 -7.64
C SER A 37 -3.22 -6.25 -7.67
N VAL A 38 -2.52 -6.54 -6.58
CA VAL A 38 -1.73 -7.76 -6.40
C VAL A 38 -2.07 -8.42 -5.05
N PRO A 39 -1.78 -9.72 -4.86
CA PRO A 39 -1.87 -10.35 -3.55
C PRO A 39 -0.94 -9.70 -2.51
N TRP A 40 -1.19 -9.99 -1.24
CA TRP A 40 -0.31 -9.56 -0.14
C TRP A 40 1.13 -10.06 -0.35
N PRO A 41 2.16 -9.28 0.00
CA PRO A 41 3.54 -9.69 -0.19
C PRO A 41 3.96 -10.80 0.77
N ALA A 42 5.10 -11.44 0.46
CA ALA A 42 5.77 -12.39 1.31
C ALA A 42 6.07 -11.82 2.70
N GLY A 43 5.89 -12.66 3.72
CA GLY A 43 6.13 -12.32 5.12
C GLY A 43 7.60 -12.08 5.46
N PHE A 44 7.84 -11.67 6.70
CA PHE A 44 9.20 -11.45 7.21
C PHE A 44 10.05 -12.73 7.11
N GLY A 45 11.26 -12.61 6.57
CA GLY A 45 12.18 -13.74 6.37
C GLY A 45 11.85 -14.65 5.18
N GLN A 46 10.74 -14.43 4.48
CA GLN A 46 10.36 -15.19 3.29
C GLN A 46 10.94 -14.55 2.03
N GLU A 47 11.19 -15.39 1.02
CA GLU A 47 11.57 -14.98 -0.33
C GLU A 47 10.43 -14.18 -0.97
N GLN A 48 10.77 -13.10 -1.69
CA GLN A 48 9.76 -12.29 -2.37
C GLN A 48 9.19 -13.05 -3.57
N PHE A 49 7.88 -12.93 -3.76
CA PHE A 49 7.23 -13.43 -4.95
C PHE A 49 7.49 -12.54 -6.17
N GLU A 50 7.37 -13.10 -7.38
CA GLU A 50 7.62 -12.40 -8.64
C GLU A 50 6.66 -11.21 -8.88
N TRP A 51 5.43 -11.28 -8.34
CA TRP A 51 4.44 -10.21 -8.50
C TRP A 51 4.68 -9.01 -7.58
N GLU A 52 5.50 -9.18 -6.54
CA GLU A 52 5.80 -8.11 -5.60
C GLU A 52 6.76 -7.07 -6.22
N PRO A 53 6.54 -5.77 -5.99
CA PRO A 53 7.59 -4.80 -6.24
C PRO A 53 8.83 -5.12 -5.38
N PRO A 54 10.05 -4.78 -5.83
CA PRO A 54 11.24 -4.93 -5.01
C PRO A 54 11.11 -4.13 -3.70
N ARG A 55 11.53 -4.70 -2.56
CA ARG A 55 11.51 -4.00 -1.25
C ARG A 55 12.27 -2.67 -1.27
N THR A 56 13.32 -2.59 -2.08
CA THR A 56 14.16 -1.40 -2.23
C THR A 56 14.21 -0.94 -3.68
N ALA A 57 14.32 0.38 -3.90
CA ALA A 57 14.45 1.00 -5.21
C ALA A 57 15.42 2.18 -5.14
N THR A 58 16.16 2.43 -6.22
CA THR A 58 17.16 3.51 -6.28
C THR A 58 16.52 4.87 -6.57
N LYS A 59 15.52 4.93 -7.45
CA LYS A 59 14.77 6.15 -7.78
C LYS A 59 13.29 5.82 -7.98
N ARG A 60 12.43 6.50 -7.22
CA ARG A 60 10.96 6.47 -7.38
C ARG A 60 10.43 7.90 -7.26
N ARG A 61 9.48 8.26 -8.11
CA ARG A 61 8.85 9.58 -8.08
C ARG A 61 8.10 9.77 -6.77
N HIS A 62 8.10 11.01 -6.27
CA HIS A 62 7.40 11.43 -5.06
C HIS A 62 7.64 10.55 -3.82
N ARG A 63 8.75 9.80 -3.77
CA ARG A 63 9.00 8.73 -2.78
C ARG A 63 8.72 9.17 -1.34
N VAL A 64 9.26 10.31 -0.93
CA VAL A 64 9.12 10.80 0.46
C VAL A 64 7.66 11.12 0.78
N ALA A 65 6.94 11.77 -0.13
CA ALA A 65 5.53 12.10 0.06
C ALA A 65 4.66 10.84 0.10
N ARG A 66 4.91 9.89 -0.81
CA ARG A 66 4.22 8.59 -0.87
C ARG A 66 4.41 7.79 0.42
N LEU A 67 5.65 7.65 0.88
CA LEU A 67 5.95 6.96 2.14
C LEU A 67 5.35 7.67 3.36
N LYS A 68 5.28 9.00 3.37
CA LYS A 68 4.60 9.76 4.43
C LYS A 68 3.10 9.51 4.41
N ALA A 69 2.46 9.46 3.24
CA ALA A 69 1.05 9.15 3.12
C ALA A 69 0.76 7.71 3.60
N LEU A 70 1.54 6.74 3.13
CA LEU A 70 1.42 5.33 3.50
C LEU A 70 1.67 5.11 5.00
N GLY A 71 2.74 5.69 5.55
CA GLY A 71 3.10 5.53 6.97
C GLY A 71 2.14 6.19 7.97
N ASN A 72 1.33 7.17 7.53
CA ASN A 72 0.27 7.76 8.35
C ASN A 72 -1.12 7.21 8.02
N GLY A 73 -1.24 6.33 7.01
CA GLY A 73 -2.49 5.73 6.58
C GLY A 73 -2.85 4.50 7.43
N VAL A 74 -4.10 4.06 7.30
CA VAL A 74 -4.60 2.81 7.92
C VAL A 74 -4.67 1.72 6.86
N VAL A 75 -4.24 0.51 7.21
CA VAL A 75 -4.39 -0.67 6.35
C VAL A 75 -5.90 -0.96 6.19
N PRO A 76 -6.47 -0.94 4.96
CA PRO A 76 -7.92 -1.09 4.77
C PRO A 76 -8.50 -2.36 5.40
N ALA A 77 -7.78 -3.48 5.33
CA ALA A 77 -8.19 -4.74 5.95
C ALA A 77 -8.36 -4.65 7.48
N GLN A 78 -7.62 -3.75 8.15
CA GLN A 78 -7.72 -3.57 9.61
C GLN A 78 -8.92 -2.70 10.01
N ILE A 79 -9.30 -1.70 9.20
CA ILE A 79 -10.45 -0.82 9.50
C ILE A 79 -11.78 -1.36 8.99
N ALA A 80 -11.77 -2.26 8.00
CA ALA A 80 -12.96 -2.88 7.43
C ALA A 80 -13.99 -3.40 8.47
N PRO A 81 -13.62 -4.17 9.52
CA PRO A 81 -14.59 -4.64 10.51
C PRO A 81 -15.22 -3.51 11.32
N VAL A 82 -14.49 -2.43 11.59
CA VAL A 82 -15.02 -1.26 12.30
C VAL A 82 -16.08 -0.57 11.44
N PHE A 83 -15.79 -0.37 10.15
CA PHE A 83 -16.78 0.22 9.24
C PHE A 83 -18.00 -0.67 9.04
N ALA A 84 -17.83 -1.99 8.94
CA ALA A 84 -18.94 -2.93 8.85
C ALA A 84 -19.89 -2.80 10.06
N GLU A 85 -19.34 -2.66 11.26
CA GLU A 85 -20.13 -2.47 12.48
C GLU A 85 -20.83 -1.10 12.53
N LEU A 86 -20.14 -0.03 12.12
CA LEU A 86 -20.76 1.29 12.04
C LEU A 86 -21.95 1.31 11.07
N VAL A 87 -21.81 0.66 9.91
CA VAL A 87 -22.89 0.51 8.93
C VAL A 87 -24.07 -0.28 9.53
N ARG A 88 -23.78 -1.36 10.28
CA ARG A 88 -24.82 -2.15 10.95
C ARG A 88 -25.62 -1.29 11.94
N LEU A 89 -24.94 -0.51 12.78
CA LEU A 89 -25.57 0.36 13.78
C LEU A 89 -26.40 1.47 13.13
N GLU A 90 -25.90 2.08 12.05
CA GLU A 90 -26.62 3.11 11.29
C GLU A 90 -27.95 2.58 10.73
N HIS A 91 -27.92 1.38 10.13
CA HIS A 91 -29.12 0.73 9.60
C HIS A 91 -30.14 0.32 10.68
N GLU A 92 -29.70 0.03 11.89
CA GLU A 92 -30.61 -0.25 13.02
C GLU A 92 -31.28 1.03 13.53
N SER A 93 -30.53 2.13 13.63
CA SER A 93 -31.08 3.42 14.04
C SER A 93 -32.19 3.93 13.09
N HIS A 94 -32.02 3.73 11.79
CA HIS A 94 -32.99 4.15 10.78
C HIS A 94 -34.25 3.26 10.67
N ARG A 95 -34.24 2.04 11.22
CA ARG A 95 -35.40 1.13 11.24
C ARG A 95 -36.31 1.32 12.45
N GLY A 96 -35.85 2.09 13.45
CA GLY A 96 -36.61 2.42 14.66
C GLY A 96 -37.32 3.77 14.62
N GLN A 97 -37.26 4.49 13.48
CA GLN A 97 -38.02 5.70 13.18
C GLN A 97 -39.18 5.38 12.24
#